data_AF-A0A965G2I8-F1
#
_entry.id   AF-A0A965G2I8-F1
#
_cell.length_a   1.000
_cell.length_b   1.000
_cell.length_c   1.000
_cell.angle_alpha   90.00
_cell.angle_beta   90.00
_cell.angle_gamma   90.00
#
_symmetry.space_group_name_H-M   'P 1'
#
loop_
_entity.id
_entity.type
_entity.pdbx_description
1 polymer ?
#
loop_
_entity_poly.entity_id
_entity_poly.type
_entity_poly.pdbx_seq_one_letter_code
_entity_poly.pdbx_strand_id
1 'polypeptide(L)'
;MRNIWTGLILGISLVSGWAEEPVSRIGFGSCYKPEKSTPLWGKVADFDPQVWLWLGDNVYVDFLDGKYVKADLGPHHGRLG
;
A
#
# COMPACT_ATOMS: atom_id res chain seq x y z
N MET A 1 -37.69 -30.58 21.84
CA MET A 1 -36.28 -30.88 22.20
C MET A 1 -35.36 -31.11 20.98
N ARG A 2 -35.87 -31.59 19.83
CA ARG A 2 -35.06 -31.90 18.63
C ARG A 2 -34.62 -30.69 17.79
N ASN A 3 -35.23 -29.53 18.01
CA ASN A 3 -35.05 -28.33 17.18
C ASN A 3 -34.10 -27.29 17.83
N ILE A 4 -33.72 -27.50 19.10
CA ILE A 4 -32.83 -26.60 19.85
C ILE A 4 -31.36 -26.85 19.46
N TRP A 5 -31.04 -28.12 19.15
CA TRP A 5 -29.70 -28.52 18.71
C TRP A 5 -29.33 -27.98 17.33
N THR A 6 -30.30 -27.86 16.42
CA THR A 6 -30.07 -27.34 15.06
C THR A 6 -29.70 -25.85 15.07
N GLY A 7 -30.33 -25.06 15.94
CA GLY A 7 -30.01 -23.63 16.10
C GLY A 7 -28.64 -23.39 16.75
N LEU A 8 -28.22 -24.26 17.66
CA LEU A 8 -26.91 -24.18 18.33
C LEU A 8 -25.74 -24.49 17.38
N ILE A 9 -25.90 -25.44 16.46
CA ILE A 9 -24.86 -25.78 15.47
C ILE A 9 -24.66 -24.64 14.46
N LEU A 10 -25.75 -24.04 13.97
CA LEU A 10 -25.68 -22.88 13.06
C LEU A 10 -25.09 -21.63 13.73
N GLY A 11 -25.36 -21.40 15.03
CA GLY A 11 -24.80 -20.28 15.79
C GLY A 11 -23.30 -20.40 16.06
N ILE A 12 -22.78 -21.62 16.25
CA ILE A 12 -21.35 -21.86 16.51
C ILE A 12 -20.49 -21.68 15.25
N SER A 13 -20.96 -22.12 14.07
CA SER A 13 -20.21 -21.98 12.81
C SER A 13 -19.99 -20.52 12.38
N LEU A 14 -20.80 -19.57 12.85
CA LEU A 14 -20.67 -18.14 12.52
C LEU A 14 -19.58 -17.42 13.35
N VAL A 15 -19.17 -17.98 14.49
CA VAL A 15 -18.24 -17.34 15.43
C VAL A 15 -16.78 -17.76 15.21
N SER A 16 -16.52 -18.94 14.63
CA SER A 16 -15.17 -19.53 14.55
C SER A 16 -14.27 -19.00 13.43
N GLY A 17 -14.72 -18.06 12.59
CA GLY A 17 -14.14 -17.83 11.26
C GLY A 17 -13.44 -16.50 10.97
N TRP A 18 -13.01 -15.72 11.98
CA TRP A 18 -12.40 -14.40 11.74
C TRP A 18 -10.93 -14.36 12.17
N ALA A 19 -10.11 -15.24 11.59
CA ALA A 19 -8.67 -15.02 11.56
C ALA A 19 -8.34 -14.40 10.20
N GLU A 20 -7.89 -13.14 10.21
CA GLU A 20 -7.41 -12.48 9.00
C GLU A 20 -6.13 -13.20 8.52
N GLU A 21 -6.12 -13.68 7.28
CA GLU A 21 -4.93 -14.32 6.71
C GLU A 21 -3.77 -13.30 6.62
N PRO A 22 -2.54 -13.67 7.00
CA PRO A 22 -1.40 -12.77 6.90
C PRO A 22 -1.16 -12.29 5.47
N VAL A 23 -0.74 -11.03 5.32
CA VAL A 23 -0.29 -10.50 4.03
C VAL A 23 0.92 -11.31 3.55
N SER A 24 0.81 -11.86 2.33
CA SER A 24 1.81 -12.73 1.72
C SER A 24 2.42 -12.15 0.44
N ARG A 25 1.78 -11.14 -0.17
CA ARG A 25 2.26 -10.45 -1.37
C ARG A 25 2.31 -8.95 -1.16
N ILE A 26 3.53 -8.43 -1.05
CA ILE A 26 3.80 -7.00 -0.85
C ILE A 26 4.48 -6.47 -2.10
N GLY A 27 3.82 -5.56 -2.81
CA GLY A 27 4.46 -4.72 -3.81
C GLY A 27 5.13 -3.54 -3.12
N PHE A 28 6.27 -3.08 -3.61
CA PHE A 28 6.93 -1.89 -3.09
C PHE A 28 7.63 -1.08 -4.18
N GLY A 29 7.82 0.21 -3.92
CA GLY A 29 8.55 1.10 -4.82
C GLY A 29 8.99 2.40 -4.16
N SER A 30 9.89 3.10 -4.85
CA SER A 30 10.38 4.43 -4.49
C SER A 30 10.68 5.22 -5.76
N CYS A 31 11.06 6.49 -5.59
CA CYS A 31 11.58 7.34 -6.66
C CYS A 31 10.61 7.51 -7.84
N TYR A 32 9.31 7.60 -7.53
CA TYR A 32 8.28 7.70 -8.54
C TYR A 32 8.26 9.10 -9.17
N LYS A 33 8.28 9.15 -10.50
CA LYS A 33 8.24 10.39 -11.28
C LYS A 33 7.11 10.30 -12.30
N PRO A 34 5.88 10.74 -11.95
CA PRO A 34 4.71 10.60 -12.82
C PRO A 34 4.83 11.38 -14.14
N GLU A 35 5.71 12.38 -14.21
CA GLU A 35 5.99 13.16 -15.42
C GLU A 35 6.77 12.35 -16.47
N LYS A 36 7.37 11.22 -16.08
CA LYS A 36 8.08 10.30 -16.98
C LYS A 36 7.16 9.18 -17.44
N SER A 37 7.57 8.49 -18.50
CA SER A 37 6.94 7.22 -18.87
C SER A 37 7.06 6.23 -17.71
N THR A 38 5.95 5.66 -17.27
CA THR A 38 5.85 4.74 -16.13
C THR A 38 5.33 3.35 -16.58
N PRO A 39 6.07 2.63 -17.44
CA PRO A 39 5.63 1.34 -17.99
C PRO A 39 5.55 0.21 -16.95
N LEU A 40 6.10 0.45 -15.75
CA LEU A 40 6.15 -0.53 -14.66
C LEU A 40 4.77 -0.91 -14.13
N TRP A 41 3.78 -0.01 -14.19
CA TRP A 41 2.48 -0.22 -13.56
C TRP A 41 1.71 -1.45 -14.09
N GLY A 42 1.89 -1.80 -15.36
CA GLY A 42 1.35 -3.05 -15.91
C GLY A 42 1.90 -4.28 -15.19
N LYS A 43 3.20 -4.28 -14.87
CA LYS A 43 3.84 -5.38 -14.13
C LYS A 43 3.49 -5.41 -12.66
N VAL A 44 3.24 -4.25 -12.06
CA VAL A 44 2.69 -4.17 -10.70
C VAL A 44 1.29 -4.76 -10.65
N ALA A 45 0.44 -4.47 -11.64
CA ALA A 45 -0.90 -5.06 -11.74
C ALA A 45 -0.84 -6.57 -11.98
N ASP A 46 0.02 -7.05 -12.89
CA ASP A 46 0.24 -8.48 -13.15
C ASP A 46 0.68 -9.24 -11.88
N PHE A 47 1.41 -8.58 -10.98
CA PHE A 47 1.90 -9.17 -9.72
C PHE A 47 0.80 -9.34 -8.66
N ASP A 48 -0.33 -8.63 -8.78
CA ASP A 48 -1.45 -8.67 -7.83
C ASP A 48 -1.02 -8.53 -6.34
N PRO A 49 -0.38 -7.39 -5.97
CA PRO A 49 0.00 -7.15 -4.60
C PRO A 49 -1.24 -6.97 -3.71
N GLN A 50 -1.27 -7.64 -2.56
CA GLN A 50 -2.32 -7.42 -1.56
C GLN A 50 -2.20 -6.04 -0.92
N VAL A 51 -0.95 -5.56 -0.79
CA VAL A 51 -0.61 -4.22 -0.31
C VAL A 51 0.53 -3.63 -1.12
N TRP A 52 0.53 -2.31 -1.29
CA TRP A 52 1.62 -1.55 -1.88
C TRP A 52 2.30 -0.67 -0.83
N LEU A 53 3.62 -0.77 -0.72
CA LEU A 53 4.42 0.04 0.19
C LEU A 53 5.29 1.04 -0.58
N TRP A 54 5.11 2.32 -0.29
CA TRP A 54 6.02 3.35 -0.73
C TRP A 54 7.21 3.47 0.21
N LEU A 55 8.41 3.41 -0.33
CA LEU A 55 9.66 3.51 0.43
C LEU A 55 10.24 4.94 0.47
N GLY A 56 9.51 5.92 -0.06
CA GLY A 56 9.92 7.32 -0.11
C GLY A 56 10.12 7.84 -1.53
N ASP A 57 10.39 9.14 -1.65
CA ASP A 57 10.63 9.82 -2.94
C ASP A 57 9.49 9.63 -3.96
N ASN A 58 8.25 9.68 -3.50
CA ASN A 58 7.07 9.53 -4.36
C ASN A 58 6.73 10.81 -5.13
N VAL A 59 7.21 11.96 -4.65
CA VAL A 59 6.96 13.31 -5.19
C VAL A 59 8.22 14.14 -4.98
N TYR A 60 8.61 14.89 -6.02
CA TYR A 60 9.79 15.74 -6.03
C TYR A 60 9.37 17.21 -6.19
N VAL A 61 9.36 17.98 -5.10
CA VAL A 61 8.93 19.40 -5.11
C VAL A 61 9.99 20.35 -5.65
N ASP A 62 11.22 19.87 -5.76
CA ASP A 62 12.37 20.56 -6.32
C ASP A 62 12.49 20.37 -7.84
N PHE A 63 11.49 19.76 -8.49
CA PHE A 63 11.50 19.49 -9.92
C PHE A 63 10.16 19.82 -10.56
N LEU A 64 10.08 20.96 -11.26
CA LEU A 64 8.88 21.44 -11.94
C LEU A 64 9.18 21.64 -13.42
N ASP A 65 8.28 21.17 -14.30
CA ASP A 65 8.38 21.33 -15.76
C ASP A 65 9.75 20.94 -16.36
N GLY A 66 10.32 19.83 -15.86
CA GLY A 66 11.62 19.33 -16.34
C GLY A 66 12.83 20.11 -15.80
N LYS A 67 12.64 21.04 -14.87
CA LYS A 67 13.71 21.88 -14.31
C LYS A 67 13.78 21.75 -12.80
N TYR A 68 15.02 21.76 -12.30
CA TYR A 68 15.25 21.88 -10.87
C TYR A 68 14.87 23.28 -10.39
N VAL A 69 14.02 23.33 -9.39
CA VAL A 69 13.64 24.54 -8.68
C VAL A 69 14.21 24.42 -7.28
N LYS A 70 14.97 25.44 -6.85
CA LYS A 70 15.43 25.49 -5.47
C LYS A 70 14.20 25.68 -4.59
N ALA A 71 13.73 24.60 -4.00
CA ALA A 71 12.69 24.67 -3.00
C ALA A 71 13.27 25.42 -1.80
N ASP A 72 12.70 26.57 -1.45
CA ASP A 72 12.97 27.23 -0.16
C ASP A 72 12.23 26.44 0.92
N LEU A 73 12.77 25.26 1.19
CA LEU A 73 12.38 24.46 2.33
C LEU A 73 13.04 25.15 3.51
N GLY A 74 12.25 25.87 4.30
CA GLY A 74 12.74 26.60 5.47
C GLY A 74 13.63 25.76 6.41
N PRO A 75 14.21 26.35 7.47
CA PRO A 75 15.41 25.88 8.18
C PRO A 75 15.39 24.47 8.82
N HIS A 76 14.36 23.67 8.61
CA HIS A 76 14.15 22.34 9.21
C HIS A 76 14.66 21.15 8.37
N HIS A 77 15.28 21.35 7.21
CA HIS A 77 15.79 20.25 6.37
C HIS A 77 17.25 19.84 6.63
N GLY A 78 17.88 20.39 7.66
CA GLY A 78 19.18 19.90 8.13
C GLY A 78 19.01 18.71 9.08
N ARG A 79 19.33 17.50 8.60
CA ARG A 79 19.48 16.23 9.35
C ARG A 79 18.32 15.23 9.23
N LEU A 80 18.18 14.65 8.04
CA LEU A 80 17.71 13.27 7.88
C LEU A 80 18.79 12.52 7.11
N GLY A 81 19.76 12.00 7.86
CA GLY A 81 20.94 11.27 7.42
C GLY A 81 21.69 10.78 8.65
#